data_AF-A0A1B6MG84-F1
#
_entry.id   AF-A0A1B6MG84-F1
#
_cell.length_a   1.000
_cell.length_b   1.000
_cell.length_c   1.000
_cell.angle_alpha   90.00
_cell.angle_beta   90.00
_cell.angle_gamma   90.00
#
_symmetry.space_group_name_H-M   'P 1'
#
loop_
_entity.id
_entity.type
_entity.pdbx_description
1 polymer ?
#
loop_
_entity_poly.entity_id
_entity_poly.type
_entity_poly.pdbx_seq_one_letter_code
_entity_poly.pdbx_strand_id
1 'polypeptide(L)'
;MRRTLHVYGGEFPSIDNTTAVELVLAAGLYKMHTLVTRACRLIVPQSAADVFPALLCVANMSCPVLESKVSKIVQEETEDVVYSEEFMDLDAKCLEYISRQETLSVSE
;
A
#
# COMPACT_ATOMS: atom_id res chain seq x y z
N MET A 1 -5.48 -24.50 9.79
CA MET A 1 -6.36 -24.53 8.60
C MET A 1 -7.44 -23.43 8.68
N ARG A 2 -7.11 -22.15 8.43
CA ARG A 2 -8.10 -21.05 8.35
C ARG A 2 -7.85 -20.08 7.19
N ARG A 3 -7.07 -20.47 6.17
CA ARG A 3 -6.65 -19.57 5.07
C ARG A 3 -7.52 -19.65 3.80
N THR A 4 -8.49 -20.57 3.70
CA THR A 4 -9.24 -20.81 2.45
C THR A 4 -10.67 -20.26 2.42
N LEU A 5 -11.16 -19.63 3.51
CA LEU A 5 -12.56 -19.22 3.61
C LEU A 5 -12.92 -18.03 2.68
N HIS A 6 -11.95 -17.19 2.30
CA HIS A 6 -12.20 -15.94 1.56
C HIS A 6 -12.44 -16.15 0.06
N VAL A 7 -12.06 -17.31 -0.48
CA VAL A 7 -12.33 -17.67 -1.88
C VAL A 7 -13.83 -17.93 -2.11
N TYR A 8 -14.57 -18.28 -1.05
CA TYR A 8 -15.97 -18.72 -1.13
C TYR A 8 -17.00 -17.72 -0.58
N GLY A 9 -16.65 -16.43 -0.45
CA GLY A 9 -17.62 -15.37 -0.14
C GLY A 9 -17.92 -15.12 1.33
N GLY A 10 -17.10 -15.64 2.27
CA GLY A 10 -17.19 -15.29 3.69
C GLY A 10 -16.77 -13.84 3.99
N GLU A 11 -17.23 -13.31 5.12
CA GLU A 11 -16.80 -12.01 5.64
C GLU A 11 -15.28 -12.00 5.89
N PHE A 12 -14.67 -10.85 5.60
CA PHE A 12 -13.25 -10.64 5.86
C PHE A 12 -13.06 -10.48 7.38
N PRO A 13 -12.19 -11.28 8.01
CA PRO A 13 -11.89 -11.13 9.43
C PRO A 13 -11.22 -9.77 9.67
N SER A 14 -11.18 -9.33 10.93
CA SER A 14 -10.32 -8.23 11.32
C SER A 14 -8.87 -8.66 11.13
N ILE A 15 -8.20 -8.07 10.14
CA ILE A 15 -6.80 -8.37 9.79
C ILE A 15 -5.97 -7.12 10.11
N ASP A 16 -4.80 -7.33 10.70
CA ASP A 16 -3.77 -6.32 10.92
C ASP A 16 -3.16 -5.84 9.60
N ASN A 17 -2.65 -4.61 9.58
CA ASN A 17 -2.10 -4.00 8.35
C ASN A 17 -0.99 -4.85 7.73
N THR A 18 -0.12 -5.45 8.54
CA THR A 18 0.96 -6.34 8.08
C THR A 18 0.43 -7.57 7.35
N THR A 19 -0.51 -8.30 7.94
CA THR A 19 -1.13 -9.47 7.28
C THR A 19 -1.96 -9.05 6.06
N ALA A 20 -2.58 -7.87 6.07
CA ALA A 20 -3.33 -7.35 4.94
C ALA A 20 -2.42 -7.06 3.73
N VAL A 21 -1.23 -6.49 3.97
CA VAL A 21 -0.22 -6.27 2.92
C VAL A 21 0.28 -7.59 2.34
N GLU A 22 0.65 -8.56 3.18
CA GLU A 22 1.05 -9.90 2.72
C GLU A 22 -0.04 -10.54 1.84
N LEU A 23 -1.31 -10.38 2.25
CA LEU A 23 -2.45 -10.90 1.51
C LEU A 23 -2.62 -10.20 0.16
N VAL A 24 -2.45 -8.88 0.09
CA VAL A 24 -2.50 -8.12 -1.18
C VAL A 24 -1.40 -8.58 -2.11
N LEU A 25 -0.16 -8.65 -1.64
CA LEU A 25 1.00 -9.08 -2.43
C LEU A 25 0.84 -10.52 -2.94
N ALA A 26 0.39 -11.43 -2.07
CA ALA A 26 0.11 -12.81 -2.46
C ALA A 26 -1.05 -12.89 -3.47
N ALA A 27 -2.15 -12.17 -3.24
CA ALA A 27 -3.28 -12.12 -4.17
C ALA A 27 -2.88 -11.55 -5.53
N GLY A 28 -2.00 -10.55 -5.55
CA GLY A 28 -1.40 -9.99 -6.75
C GLY A 28 -0.57 -11.02 -7.52
N LEU A 29 0.30 -11.75 -6.81
CA LEU A 29 1.12 -12.82 -7.38
C LEU A 29 0.28 -13.90 -8.08
N TYR A 30 -0.83 -14.31 -7.45
CA TYR A 30 -1.76 -15.30 -8.01
C TYR A 30 -2.83 -14.71 -8.92
N LYS A 31 -2.75 -13.42 -9.27
CA LYS A 31 -3.69 -12.70 -10.16
C LYS A 31 -5.16 -12.81 -9.71
N MET A 32 -5.39 -12.86 -8.40
CA MET A 32 -6.72 -12.92 -7.80
C MET A 32 -7.32 -11.51 -7.68
N HIS A 33 -7.67 -10.89 -8.81
CA HIS A 33 -8.08 -9.48 -8.88
C HIS A 33 -9.19 -9.09 -7.90
N THR A 34 -10.21 -9.94 -7.71
CA THR A 34 -11.30 -9.67 -6.76
C THR A 34 -10.82 -9.62 -5.31
N LEU A 35 -9.85 -10.47 -4.96
CA LEU A 35 -9.27 -10.51 -3.62
C LEU A 35 -8.34 -9.32 -3.40
N VAL A 36 -7.54 -8.95 -4.39
CA VAL A 36 -6.71 -7.73 -4.37
C VAL A 36 -7.59 -6.52 -4.07
N THR A 37 -8.67 -6.31 -4.83
CA THR A 37 -9.57 -5.17 -4.62
C THR A 37 -10.19 -5.14 -3.22
N ARG A 38 -10.55 -6.30 -2.66
CA ARG A 38 -11.11 -6.38 -1.30
C ARG A 38 -10.06 -6.11 -0.23
N ALA A 39 -8.88 -6.70 -0.36
CA ALA A 39 -7.80 -6.55 0.61
C ALA A 39 -7.21 -5.13 0.57
N CYS A 40 -7.06 -4.52 -0.61
CA CYS A 40 -6.63 -3.12 -0.73
C CYS A 40 -7.55 -2.14 0.01
N ARG A 41 -8.86 -2.42 0.11
CA ARG A 41 -9.79 -1.57 0.87
C ARG A 41 -9.50 -1.53 2.37
N LEU A 42 -8.75 -2.49 2.90
CA LEU A 42 -8.38 -2.56 4.31
C LEU A 42 -7.15 -1.70 4.64
N ILE A 43 -6.31 -1.41 3.64
CA ILE A 43 -5.03 -0.71 3.79
C ILE A 43 -5.04 0.63 3.06
N VAL A 44 -6.20 1.27 2.98
CA VAL A 44 -6.36 2.56 2.31
C VAL A 44 -5.79 3.64 3.22
N PRO A 45 -4.67 4.29 2.84
CA PRO A 45 -4.02 5.27 3.69
C PRO A 45 -4.86 6.56 3.74
N GLN A 46 -4.74 7.28 4.85
CA GLN A 46 -5.38 8.57 5.09
C GLN A 46 -4.36 9.71 5.29
N SER A 47 -3.12 9.40 5.67
CA SER A 47 -2.05 10.38 5.88
C SER A 47 -0.66 9.76 5.71
N ALA A 48 0.41 10.54 5.86
CA ALA A 48 1.78 10.07 5.82
C ALA A 48 2.06 8.96 6.86
N ALA A 49 1.42 9.01 8.03
CA ALA A 49 1.63 8.05 9.11
C ALA A 49 1.18 6.61 8.77
N ASP A 50 0.25 6.43 7.83
CA ASP A 50 -0.27 5.11 7.44
C ASP A 50 -0.02 4.77 5.96
N VAL A 51 0.84 5.54 5.28
CA VAL A 51 1.08 5.39 3.84
C VAL A 51 1.95 4.19 3.48
N PHE A 52 2.90 3.80 4.33
CA PHE A 52 3.95 2.82 4.02
C PHE A 52 3.42 1.42 3.65
N PRO A 53 2.43 0.84 4.35
CA PRO A 53 1.82 -0.43 3.96
C PRO A 53 1.22 -0.40 2.54
N ALA A 54 0.55 0.70 2.19
CA ALA A 54 -0.05 0.87 0.88
C ALA A 54 1.01 1.14 -0.21
N LEU A 55 2.05 1.90 0.14
CA LEU A 55 3.20 2.18 -0.71
C LEU A 55 3.90 0.89 -1.15
N LEU A 56 4.15 -0.04 -0.22
CA LEU A 56 4.78 -1.33 -0.53
C LEU A 56 3.97 -2.12 -1.56
N CYS A 57 2.64 -2.06 -1.48
CA CYS A 57 1.75 -2.73 -2.42
C CYS A 57 1.86 -2.10 -3.82
N VAL A 58 1.74 -0.77 -3.94
CA VAL A 58 1.75 -0.08 -5.25
C VAL A 58 3.13 -0.10 -5.92
N ALA A 59 4.21 -0.16 -5.13
CA ALA A 59 5.57 -0.28 -5.65
C ALA A 59 5.86 -1.67 -6.25
N ASN A 60 5.18 -2.72 -5.75
CA ASN A 60 5.43 -4.10 -6.17
C ASN A 60 4.41 -4.64 -7.19
N MET A 61 3.21 -4.08 -7.24
CA MET A 61 2.15 -4.52 -8.14
C MET A 61 1.19 -3.38 -8.48
N SER A 62 0.48 -3.49 -9.61
CA SER A 62 -0.56 -2.52 -9.95
C SER A 62 -1.77 -2.68 -9.03
N CYS A 63 -2.10 -1.59 -8.34
CA CYS A 63 -3.17 -1.49 -7.36
C CYS A 63 -3.90 -0.16 -7.55
N PRO A 64 -4.76 -0.01 -8.58
CA PRO A 64 -5.36 1.28 -8.94
C PRO A 64 -6.14 1.96 -7.80
N VAL A 65 -6.72 1.16 -6.89
CA VAL A 65 -7.46 1.64 -5.71
C VAL A 65 -6.56 2.38 -4.72
N LEU A 66 -5.28 1.96 -4.61
CA LEU A 66 -4.29 2.54 -3.69
C LEU A 66 -3.44 3.59 -4.38
N GLU A 67 -3.06 3.37 -5.64
CA GLU A 67 -2.15 4.24 -6.41
C GLU A 67 -2.54 5.72 -6.32
N SER A 68 -3.80 6.06 -6.60
CA SER A 68 -4.24 7.46 -6.56
C SER A 68 -4.13 8.10 -5.17
N LYS A 69 -4.34 7.32 -4.10
CA LYS A 69 -4.27 7.84 -2.72
C LYS A 69 -2.84 7.93 -2.22
N VAL A 70 -2.04 6.91 -2.49
CA VAL A 70 -0.62 6.90 -2.14
C VAL A 70 0.10 8.03 -2.86
N SER A 71 -0.10 8.19 -4.17
CA SER A 71 0.47 9.32 -4.91
C SER A 71 0.06 10.66 -4.30
N LYS A 72 -1.22 10.85 -3.99
CA LYS A 72 -1.69 12.10 -3.40
C LYS A 72 -1.02 12.41 -2.06
N ILE A 73 -0.96 11.43 -1.14
CA ILE A 73 -0.34 11.61 0.17
C ILE A 73 1.16 11.86 0.03
N VAL A 74 1.86 11.07 -0.78
CA VAL A 74 3.31 11.25 -1.02
C VAL A 74 3.62 12.63 -1.60
N GLN A 75 2.73 13.19 -2.43
CA GLN A 75 2.92 14.50 -3.04
C GLN A 75 2.53 15.66 -2.13
N GLU A 76 1.50 15.52 -1.29
CA GLU A 76 1.01 16.59 -0.41
C GLU A 76 1.80 16.64 0.89
N GLU A 77 2.09 15.48 1.48
CA GLU A 77 2.75 15.30 2.78
C GLU A 77 4.19 14.79 2.61
N THR A 78 4.88 15.22 1.54
CA THR A 78 6.22 14.72 1.18
C THR A 78 7.21 14.81 2.35
N GLU A 79 7.25 15.96 3.04
CA GLU A 79 8.16 16.18 4.16
C GLU A 79 7.90 15.17 5.29
N ASP A 80 6.64 14.98 5.67
CA ASP A 80 6.27 14.02 6.72
C ASP A 80 6.62 12.58 6.34
N VAL A 81 6.47 12.22 5.06
CA VAL A 81 6.88 10.91 4.55
C VAL A 81 8.40 10.73 4.56
N VAL A 82 9.17 11.75 4.16
CA VAL A 82 10.64 11.66 4.07
C VAL A 82 11.32 11.71 5.44
N TYR A 83 10.75 12.47 6.39
CA TYR A 83 11.27 12.58 7.76
C TYR A 83 10.78 11.48 8.70
N SER A 84 9.94 10.56 8.23
CA SER A 84 9.46 9.43 9.01
C SER A 84 10.58 8.41 9.28
N GLU A 85 10.51 7.71 10.42
CA GLU A 85 11.47 6.66 10.75
C GLU A 85 11.35 5.48 9.76
N GLU A 86 10.12 5.16 9.33
CA GLU A 86 9.83 4.10 8.37
C GLU A 86 10.40 4.35 6.97
N PHE A 87 10.63 5.61 6.61
CA PHE A 87 11.27 5.96 5.34
C PHE A 87 12.66 5.35 5.20
N MET A 88 13.41 5.27 6.31
CA MET A 88 14.78 4.75 6.34
C MET A 88 14.85 3.25 6.04
N ASP A 89 13.75 2.53 6.28
CA ASP A 89 13.64 1.09 6.08
C ASP A 89 12.99 0.72 4.71
N LEU A 90 12.74 1.70 3.86
CA LEU A 90 12.12 1.48 2.55
C LEU A 90 13.02 0.69 1.59
N ASP A 91 12.40 -0.22 0.84
CA ASP A 91 13.06 -0.91 -0.26
C ASP A 91 13.29 0.02 -1.47
N ALA A 92 14.17 -0.41 -2.37
CA ALA A 92 14.53 0.37 -3.56
C ALA A 92 13.34 0.66 -4.48
N LYS A 93 12.31 -0.20 -4.52
CA LYS A 93 11.13 0.00 -5.37
C LYS A 93 10.21 1.07 -4.80
N CYS A 94 10.05 1.11 -3.47
CA CYS A 94 9.31 2.16 -2.79
C CYS A 94 9.97 3.52 -3.00
N LEU A 95 11.31 3.59 -2.88
CA LEU A 95 12.06 4.83 -3.17
C LEU A 95 11.94 5.23 -4.65
N GLU A 96 12.02 4.27 -5.57
CA GLU A 96 11.80 4.52 -6.99
C GLU A 96 10.37 5.05 -7.26
N TYR A 97 9.36 4.50 -6.59
CA TYR A 97 7.98 4.99 -6.72
C TYR A 97 7.82 6.43 -6.24
N ILE A 98 8.42 6.78 -5.09
CA ILE A 98 8.38 8.14 -4.53
C ILE A 98 9.12 9.11 -5.47
N SER A 99 10.33 8.78 -5.89
CA SER A 99 11.15 9.65 -6.76
C SER A 99 10.56 9.88 -8.16
N ARG A 100 9.70 8.98 -8.64
CA ARG A 100 8.97 9.13 -9.91
C ARG A 100 7.74 10.00 -9.82
N GLN A 101 7.33 10.46 -8.64
CA GLN A 101 6.19 11.39 -8.53
C GLN A 101 6.53 12.73 -9.17
N GLU A 102 5.65 13.24 -10.03
CA GLU A 102 5.90 14.43 -10.85
C GLU A 102 6.06 15.73 -10.02
N THR A 103 5.46 15.80 -8.83
CA THR A 103 5.50 16.98 -7.94
C THR A 103 5.70 16.54 -6.50
N LEU A 104 6.93 16.60 -6.00
CA LEU A 104 7.25 16.43 -4.58
C LEU A 104 7.20 17.80 -3.89
N SER A 105 6.35 17.95 -2.88
CA SER A 105 6.20 19.18 -2.07
C SER A 105 7.34 19.33 -1.06
N VAL A 106 8.57 19.49 -1.53
CA VAL A 106 9.71 19.77 -0.63
C VAL A 106 10.06 21.25 -0.73
N SER A 107 10.07 21.94 0.41
CA SER A 107 10.62 23.29 0.48
C SER A 107 12.16 23.23 0.51
N GLU A 108 12.82 24.05 -0.33
CA GLU A 108 14.29 24.18 -0.43
C GLU A 108 14.90 24.98 0.74
#